data_AF-A0A965UIZ5-F1
#
_entry.id   AF-A0A965UIZ5-F1
#
_cell.length_a   1.000
_cell.length_b   1.000
_cell.length_c   1.000
_cell.angle_alpha   90.00
_cell.angle_beta   90.00
_cell.angle_gamma   90.00
#
_symmetry.space_group_name_H-M   'P 1'
#
loop_
_entity.id
_entity.type
_entity.pdbx_description
1 polymer ?
#
loop_
_entity_poly.entity_id
_entity_poly.type
_entity_poly.pdbx_seq_one_letter_code
_entity_poly.pdbx_strand_id
1 'polypeptide(L)'
;MNLKLVHNELQNILSGTSGNSYDAVIQAIARYLRRSKRTSPTAEEKHEDKPEETAKLIEYANKHNLFYELLSEDNYISEGAEQKVFMFGHDAVIKLNDSIYYASWEDYFHNLLLHNYFFSDTAYSFLGFYLKENVLYAAVKQSFIKTDEQTDLTNVKSFLVANGFENSKNNDYYHPELGIILEDLHDENVLTKNGILYFIDTVFYIKPEIFWEKLKID
;
A
#
# COMPACT_ATOMS: atom_id res chain seq x y z
N MET A 1 22.00 -8.59 -2.78
CA MET A 1 20.78 -8.93 -2.02
C MET A 1 20.43 -10.39 -2.29
N ASN A 2 20.06 -11.19 -1.30
CA ASN A 2 19.60 -12.57 -1.54
C ASN A 2 18.14 -12.53 -1.98
N LEU A 3 17.89 -12.52 -3.29
CA LEU A 3 16.55 -12.39 -3.87
C LEU A 3 15.56 -13.44 -3.35
N LYS A 4 16.02 -14.67 -3.08
CA LYS A 4 15.17 -15.71 -2.51
C LYS A 4 14.71 -15.38 -1.09
N LEU A 5 15.61 -14.82 -0.27
CA LEU A 5 15.27 -14.42 1.08
C LEU A 5 14.25 -13.28 1.07
N VAL A 6 14.47 -12.27 0.21
CA VAL A 6 13.54 -11.13 0.02
C VAL A 6 12.18 -11.61 -0.48
N HIS A 7 12.15 -12.50 -1.48
CA HIS A 7 10.90 -13.04 -2.00
C HIS A 7 10.10 -13.79 -0.92
N ASN A 8 10.75 -14.68 -0.15
CA ASN A 8 10.11 -15.39 0.95
C ASN A 8 9.62 -14.43 2.05
N GLU A 9 10.40 -13.38 2.34
CA GLU A 9 10.03 -12.35 3.31
C GLU A 9 8.77 -11.59 2.87
N LEU A 10 8.74 -11.12 1.63
CA LEU A 10 7.57 -10.45 1.04
C LEU A 10 6.35 -11.37 1.04
N GLN A 11 6.49 -12.65 0.67
CA GLN A 11 5.41 -13.63 0.77
C GLN A 11 4.91 -13.80 2.22
N ASN A 12 5.81 -13.79 3.21
CA ASN A 12 5.43 -13.88 4.63
C ASN A 12 4.70 -12.62 5.12
N ILE A 13 5.14 -11.44 4.67
CA ILE A 13 4.49 -10.15 4.97
C ILE A 13 3.07 -10.16 4.40
N LEU A 14 2.91 -10.38 3.09
CA LEU A 14 1.60 -10.34 2.43
C LEU A 14 0.69 -11.50 2.89
N SER A 15 1.25 -12.63 3.31
CA SER A 15 0.45 -13.72 3.88
C SER A 15 0.05 -13.52 5.34
N GLY A 16 0.56 -12.48 6.01
CA GLY A 16 0.30 -12.18 7.41
C GLY A 16 0.86 -13.22 8.38
N THR A 17 2.05 -13.76 8.05
CA THR A 17 2.80 -14.72 8.89
C THR A 17 4.05 -14.11 9.51
N SER A 18 4.47 -12.91 9.09
CA SER A 18 5.55 -12.18 9.75
C SER A 18 5.06 -11.60 11.08
N GLY A 19 5.60 -12.09 12.20
CA GLY A 19 5.16 -11.70 13.55
C GLY A 19 5.76 -10.38 14.00
N ASN A 20 4.92 -9.52 14.63
CA ASN A 20 5.27 -8.28 15.33
C ASN A 20 6.06 -7.24 14.52
N SER A 21 5.56 -6.85 13.34
CA SER A 21 5.99 -5.61 12.69
C SER A 21 5.01 -4.46 12.98
N TYR A 22 5.44 -3.25 12.67
CA TYR A 22 4.58 -2.05 12.59
C TYR A 22 3.34 -2.25 11.69
N ASP A 23 3.41 -3.21 10.75
CA ASP A 23 2.32 -3.56 9.84
C ASP A 23 1.41 -4.68 10.34
N ALA A 24 1.56 -5.15 11.59
CA ALA A 24 0.84 -6.32 12.10
C ALA A 24 -0.68 -6.22 11.93
N VAL A 25 -1.27 -5.03 12.09
CA VAL A 25 -2.70 -4.80 11.90
C VAL A 25 -3.08 -4.91 10.42
N ILE A 26 -2.30 -4.30 9.52
CA ILE A 26 -2.51 -4.37 8.07
C ILE A 26 -2.46 -5.83 7.60
N GLN A 27 -1.44 -6.57 8.06
CA GLN A 27 -1.27 -7.99 7.79
C GLN A 27 -2.44 -8.84 8.32
N ALA A 28 -2.94 -8.53 9.52
CA ALA A 28 -4.09 -9.23 10.09
C ALA A 28 -5.37 -9.01 9.28
N ILE A 29 -5.60 -7.78 8.81
CA ILE A 29 -6.74 -7.42 7.97
C ILE A 29 -6.66 -8.11 6.61
N ALA A 30 -5.53 -8.01 5.90
CA ALA A 30 -5.33 -8.67 4.60
C ALA A 30 -5.53 -10.20 4.72
N ARG A 31 -4.99 -10.80 5.79
CA ARG A 31 -5.18 -12.22 6.08
C ARG A 31 -6.64 -12.59 6.38
N TYR A 32 -7.39 -11.72 7.05
CA TYR A 32 -8.82 -11.92 7.32
C TYR A 32 -9.63 -11.91 6.02
N LEU A 33 -9.43 -10.91 5.16
CA LEU A 33 -10.08 -10.81 3.85
C LEU A 33 -9.83 -12.05 3.01
N ARG A 34 -8.56 -12.44 2.83
CA ARG A 34 -8.18 -13.62 2.06
C ARG A 34 -8.81 -14.93 2.59
N ARG A 35 -8.93 -15.07 3.92
CA ARG A 35 -9.57 -16.24 4.53
C ARG A 35 -11.07 -16.27 4.26
N SER A 36 -11.71 -15.11 4.27
CA SER A 36 -13.15 -15.00 3.99
C SER A 36 -13.50 -15.34 2.53
N LYS A 37 -12.61 -15.06 1.57
CA LYS A 37 -12.79 -15.44 0.16
C LYS A 37 -12.80 -16.95 -0.06
N ARG A 38 -11.95 -17.69 0.66
CA ARG A 38 -11.83 -19.16 0.53
C ARG A 38 -13.05 -19.93 1.04
N THR A 39 -13.90 -19.28 1.83
CA THR A 39 -15.13 -19.89 2.38
C THR A 39 -16.36 -19.65 1.50
N SER A 40 -16.26 -18.82 0.47
CA SER A 40 -17.35 -18.58 -0.50
C SER A 40 -17.28 -19.59 -1.67
N PRO A 41 -18.39 -20.20 -2.13
CA PRO A 41 -18.36 -21.32 -3.10
C PRO A 41 -18.04 -20.94 -4.55
N THR A 42 -17.89 -19.65 -4.87
CA THR A 42 -17.77 -19.12 -6.24
C THR A 42 -16.48 -18.31 -6.36
N ALA A 43 -15.43 -18.94 -6.90
CA ALA A 43 -14.06 -18.41 -6.89
C ALA A 43 -13.65 -17.68 -8.20
N GLU A 44 -14.60 -17.21 -9.02
CA GLU A 44 -14.27 -16.75 -10.39
C GLU A 44 -14.37 -15.24 -10.64
N GLU A 45 -14.82 -14.39 -9.70
CA GLU A 45 -15.01 -12.96 -10.02
C GLU A 45 -14.39 -12.03 -8.97
N LYS A 46 -13.09 -11.70 -9.15
CA LYS A 46 -12.34 -10.78 -8.26
C LYS A 46 -12.92 -9.36 -8.18
N HIS A 47 -13.73 -8.93 -9.15
CA HIS A 47 -14.31 -7.58 -9.18
C HIS A 47 -15.66 -7.46 -8.47
N GLU A 48 -16.38 -8.57 -8.22
CA GLU A 48 -17.72 -8.53 -7.59
C GLU A 48 -17.67 -8.50 -6.05
N ASP A 49 -16.50 -8.70 -5.42
CA ASP A 49 -16.37 -8.92 -3.98
C ASP A 49 -16.13 -7.63 -3.16
N LYS A 50 -15.84 -6.48 -3.77
CA LYS A 50 -15.45 -5.26 -3.00
C LYS A 50 -16.53 -4.75 -2.04
N PRO A 51 -17.83 -4.73 -2.38
CA PRO A 51 -18.89 -4.43 -1.41
C PRO A 51 -18.97 -5.45 -0.26
N GLU A 52 -18.76 -6.74 -0.56
CA GLU A 52 -18.75 -7.81 0.45
C GLU A 52 -17.52 -7.70 1.37
N GLU A 53 -16.33 -7.43 0.83
CA GLU A 53 -15.13 -7.08 1.61
C GLU A 53 -15.39 -5.88 2.51
N THR A 54 -16.02 -4.82 1.99
CA THR A 54 -16.36 -3.63 2.77
C THR A 54 -17.25 -3.98 3.97
N ALA A 55 -18.29 -4.81 3.76
CA ALA A 55 -19.16 -5.26 4.84
C ALA A 55 -18.40 -6.09 5.89
N LYS A 56 -17.52 -7.00 5.44
CA LYS A 56 -16.66 -7.81 6.33
C LYS A 56 -15.67 -6.93 7.10
N LEU A 57 -15.10 -5.91 6.49
CA LEU A 57 -14.20 -4.96 7.16
C LEU A 57 -14.94 -4.16 8.23
N ILE A 58 -16.18 -3.73 7.97
CA ILE A 58 -17.01 -3.06 8.98
C ILE A 58 -17.26 -3.99 10.17
N GLU A 59 -17.62 -5.26 9.95
CA GLU A 59 -17.78 -6.24 11.02
C GLU A 59 -16.48 -6.44 11.81
N TYR A 60 -15.36 -6.62 11.10
CA TYR A 60 -14.04 -6.79 11.69
C TYR A 60 -13.63 -5.58 12.53
N ALA A 61 -13.84 -4.37 12.01
CA ALA A 61 -13.51 -3.13 12.67
C ALA A 61 -14.31 -2.93 13.96
N ASN A 62 -15.61 -3.24 13.94
CA ASN A 62 -16.45 -3.24 15.15
C ASN A 62 -15.95 -4.23 16.20
N LYS A 63 -15.63 -5.46 15.78
CA LYS A 63 -15.17 -6.52 16.68
C LYS A 63 -13.82 -6.21 17.34
N HIS A 64 -12.95 -5.51 16.64
CA HIS A 64 -11.57 -5.24 17.06
C HIS A 64 -11.33 -3.80 17.52
N ASN A 65 -12.38 -2.97 17.63
CA ASN A 65 -12.29 -1.54 17.96
C ASN A 65 -11.30 -0.78 17.05
N LEU A 66 -11.38 -1.01 15.74
CA LEU A 66 -10.50 -0.41 14.74
C LEU A 66 -11.12 0.81 14.05
N PHE A 67 -12.22 1.38 14.56
CA PHE A 67 -12.72 2.64 14.04
C PHE A 67 -11.89 3.81 14.54
N TYR A 68 -11.47 4.65 13.61
CA TYR A 68 -10.70 5.85 13.84
C TYR A 68 -11.64 7.06 13.88
N GLU A 69 -11.53 7.87 14.93
CA GLU A 69 -12.23 9.14 15.05
C GLU A 69 -11.33 10.27 14.53
N LEU A 70 -11.72 10.91 13.43
CA LEU A 70 -10.98 12.03 12.89
C LEU A 70 -11.07 13.23 13.84
N LEU A 71 -9.93 13.70 14.34
CA LEU A 71 -9.86 14.70 15.42
C LEU A 71 -10.33 16.10 15.01
N SER A 72 -10.14 16.51 13.75
CA SER A 72 -10.73 17.73 13.18
C SER A 72 -10.56 17.75 11.65
N GLU A 73 -11.61 18.16 10.93
CA GLU A 73 -11.56 18.43 9.48
C GLU A 73 -10.84 19.77 9.16
N ASP A 74 -10.59 20.63 10.16
CA ASP A 74 -9.98 21.95 9.99
C ASP A 74 -8.52 21.89 9.52
N ASN A 75 -7.86 20.72 9.64
CA ASN A 75 -6.49 20.49 9.18
C ASN A 75 -6.39 19.98 7.74
N TYR A 76 -7.48 20.07 6.97
CA TYR A 76 -7.49 19.65 5.57
C TYR A 76 -6.44 20.41 4.73
N ILE A 77 -5.64 19.67 3.97
CA ILE A 77 -4.59 20.22 3.09
C ILE A 77 -5.05 20.15 1.63
N SER A 78 -5.49 18.96 1.18
CA SER A 78 -5.81 18.71 -0.22
C SER A 78 -6.75 17.50 -0.40
N GLU A 79 -7.50 17.52 -1.51
CA GLU A 79 -8.16 16.36 -2.11
C GLU A 79 -7.48 16.03 -3.43
N GLY A 80 -7.15 14.76 -3.61
CA GLY A 80 -7.09 14.14 -4.92
C GLY A 80 -8.41 13.41 -5.22
N ALA A 81 -8.52 12.81 -6.40
CA ALA A 81 -9.65 11.94 -6.72
C ALA A 81 -9.69 10.66 -5.83
N GLU A 82 -8.56 10.28 -5.22
CA GLU A 82 -8.42 9.02 -4.46
C GLU A 82 -8.32 9.21 -2.94
N GLN A 83 -7.88 10.37 -2.47
CA GLN A 83 -7.48 10.54 -1.07
C GLN A 83 -7.74 11.94 -0.54
N LYS A 84 -8.13 12.00 0.75
CA LYS A 84 -8.22 13.23 1.54
C LYS A 84 -7.04 13.32 2.47
N VAL A 85 -6.29 14.43 2.40
CA VAL A 85 -5.06 14.62 3.19
C VAL A 85 -5.27 15.69 4.25
N PHE A 86 -4.95 15.35 5.50
CA PHE A 86 -5.06 16.23 6.66
C PHE A 86 -3.70 16.39 7.31
N MET A 87 -3.33 17.61 7.69
CA MET A 87 -2.11 17.87 8.44
C MET A 87 -2.25 17.28 9.85
N PHE A 88 -1.23 16.57 10.32
CA PHE A 88 -1.17 16.05 11.67
C PHE A 88 0.11 16.51 12.36
N GLY A 89 -0.01 17.59 13.13
CA GLY A 89 1.15 18.25 13.73
C GLY A 89 1.98 18.98 12.68
N HIS A 90 3.31 18.84 12.73
CA HIS A 90 4.24 19.54 11.84
C HIS A 90 4.97 18.62 10.86
N ASP A 91 4.97 17.31 11.11
CA ASP A 91 5.85 16.32 10.48
C ASP A 91 5.11 15.10 9.93
N ALA A 92 3.77 15.12 9.94
CA ALA A 92 2.96 14.02 9.44
C ALA A 92 1.67 14.49 8.79
N VAL A 93 1.13 13.62 7.94
CA VAL A 93 -0.21 13.74 7.36
C VAL A 93 -1.04 12.50 7.67
N ILE A 94 -2.35 12.69 7.76
CA ILE A 94 -3.34 11.60 7.76
C ILE A 94 -3.97 11.57 6.37
N LYS A 95 -4.04 10.37 5.78
CA LYS A 95 -4.69 10.13 4.50
C LYS A 95 -5.88 9.20 4.69
N LEU A 96 -7.02 9.57 4.10
CA LEU A 96 -8.20 8.71 4.01
C LEU A 96 -8.31 8.18 2.59
N ASN A 97 -8.28 6.85 2.42
CA ASN A 97 -8.38 6.18 1.13
C ASN A 97 -9.57 5.20 1.14
N ASP A 98 -10.47 5.32 0.16
CA ASP A 98 -11.67 4.46 0.01
C ASP A 98 -11.41 3.21 -0.85
N SER A 99 -10.15 3.00 -1.23
CA SER A 99 -9.63 1.97 -2.12
C SER A 99 -10.16 2.03 -3.56
N ILE A 100 -10.88 3.06 -4.02
CA ILE A 100 -11.62 3.03 -5.30
C ILE A 100 -10.79 2.61 -6.52
N TYR A 101 -9.51 2.93 -6.55
CA TYR A 101 -8.55 2.58 -7.63
C TYR A 101 -8.01 1.16 -7.58
N TYR A 102 -8.29 0.41 -6.50
CA TYR A 102 -7.89 -0.98 -6.33
C TYR A 102 -9.05 -1.91 -6.67
N ALA A 103 -8.73 -3.06 -7.29
CA ALA A 103 -9.74 -4.08 -7.60
C ALA A 103 -10.40 -4.65 -6.33
N SER A 104 -9.66 -4.73 -5.22
CA SER A 104 -10.12 -5.20 -3.92
C SER A 104 -9.45 -4.45 -2.76
N TRP A 105 -10.05 -4.50 -1.56
CA TRP A 105 -9.42 -4.03 -0.33
C TRP A 105 -8.16 -4.83 -0.01
N GLU A 106 -8.14 -6.14 -0.33
CA GLU A 106 -6.94 -6.97 -0.18
C GLU A 106 -5.76 -6.40 -0.99
N ASP A 107 -6.00 -5.97 -2.24
CA ASP A 107 -4.97 -5.34 -3.07
C ASP A 107 -4.50 -4.00 -2.49
N TYR A 108 -5.42 -3.18 -1.94
CA TYR A 108 -5.04 -1.95 -1.24
C TYR A 108 -4.13 -2.22 -0.03
N PHE A 109 -4.45 -3.21 0.80
CA PHE A 109 -3.61 -3.55 1.95
C PHE A 109 -2.27 -4.16 1.52
N HIS A 110 -2.23 -4.94 0.44
CA HIS A 110 -0.96 -5.38 -0.15
C HIS A 110 -0.13 -4.19 -0.64
N ASN A 111 -0.74 -3.18 -1.24
CA ASN A 111 -0.03 -1.97 -1.64
C ASN A 111 0.65 -1.29 -0.44
N LEU A 112 -0.07 -1.09 0.67
CA LEU A 112 0.53 -0.51 1.88
C LEU A 112 1.71 -1.33 2.41
N LEU A 113 1.58 -2.66 2.43
CA LEU A 113 2.64 -3.55 2.90
C LEU A 113 3.88 -3.49 2.00
N LEU A 114 3.70 -3.48 0.68
CA LEU A 114 4.79 -3.38 -0.28
C LEU A 114 5.46 -2.00 -0.21
N HIS A 115 4.68 -0.93 -0.11
CA HIS A 115 5.21 0.42 0.11
C HIS A 115 6.08 0.47 1.37
N ASN A 116 5.59 -0.02 2.50
CA ASN A 116 6.32 0.01 3.77
C ASN A 116 7.62 -0.80 3.71
N TYR A 117 7.65 -1.87 2.91
CA TYR A 117 8.85 -2.67 2.70
C TYR A 117 9.89 -1.95 1.82
N PHE A 118 9.48 -1.43 0.66
CA PHE A 118 10.40 -0.82 -0.31
C PHE A 118 10.80 0.62 0.05
N PHE A 119 9.92 1.36 0.73
CA PHE A 119 10.03 2.80 0.97
C PHE A 119 9.80 3.14 2.45
N SER A 120 10.63 2.57 3.33
CA SER A 120 10.43 2.66 4.78
C SER A 120 10.49 4.09 5.36
N ASP A 121 11.17 5.02 4.68
CA ASP A 121 11.26 6.44 5.10
C ASP A 121 9.90 7.16 5.10
N THR A 122 8.96 6.66 4.31
CA THR A 122 7.59 7.18 4.14
C THR A 122 6.54 6.12 4.47
N ALA A 123 6.88 5.12 5.28
CA ALA A 123 5.99 4.04 5.65
C ALA A 123 4.67 4.52 6.29
N TYR A 124 3.56 3.96 5.83
CA TYR A 124 2.21 4.23 6.31
C TYR A 124 1.93 3.52 7.64
N SER A 125 1.48 4.25 8.67
CA SER A 125 0.87 3.64 9.87
C SER A 125 -0.63 3.50 9.66
N PHE A 126 -1.18 2.31 9.81
CA PHE A 126 -2.64 2.17 9.84
C PHE A 126 -3.20 2.69 11.18
N LEU A 127 -4.10 3.66 11.12
CA LEU A 127 -4.74 4.25 12.31
C LEU A 127 -6.07 3.57 12.62
N GLY A 128 -6.77 3.10 11.60
CA GLY A 128 -8.10 2.52 11.72
C GLY A 128 -8.95 2.79 10.49
N PHE A 129 -10.22 2.40 10.57
CA PHE A 129 -11.23 2.68 9.57
C PHE A 129 -12.04 3.91 9.93
N TYR A 130 -12.38 4.73 8.95
CA TYR A 130 -13.25 5.88 9.12
C TYR A 130 -14.47 5.71 8.23
N LEU A 131 -15.67 5.79 8.81
CA LEU A 131 -16.93 5.64 8.08
C LEU A 131 -17.61 7.00 7.97
N LYS A 132 -17.77 7.50 6.74
CA LYS A 132 -18.47 8.77 6.46
C LYS A 132 -19.41 8.57 5.28
N GLU A 133 -20.68 8.96 5.45
CA GLU A 133 -21.70 8.91 4.39
C GLU A 133 -21.79 7.54 3.68
N ASN A 134 -21.71 6.45 4.46
CA ASN A 134 -21.67 5.06 3.98
C ASN A 134 -20.45 4.67 3.13
N VAL A 135 -19.44 5.52 3.04
CA VAL A 135 -18.15 5.19 2.43
C VAL A 135 -17.16 4.83 3.53
N LEU A 136 -16.56 3.65 3.41
CA LEU A 136 -15.50 3.17 4.30
C LEU A 136 -14.16 3.67 3.78
N TYR A 137 -13.40 4.34 4.64
CA TYR A 137 -12.04 4.76 4.36
C TYR A 137 -11.06 4.02 5.28
N ALA A 138 -9.90 3.65 4.75
CA ALA A 138 -8.73 3.35 5.57
C ALA A 138 -8.04 4.68 5.94
N ALA A 139 -7.88 4.94 7.24
CA ALA A 139 -7.11 6.06 7.75
C ALA A 139 -5.66 5.61 7.98
N VAL A 140 -4.72 6.24 7.28
CA VAL A 140 -3.29 5.98 7.43
C VAL A 140 -2.53 7.26 7.76
N LYS A 141 -1.48 7.14 8.58
CA LYS A 141 -0.53 8.22 8.88
C LYS A 141 0.72 8.03 8.02
N GLN A 142 1.25 9.11 7.46
CA GLN A 142 2.51 9.12 6.72
C GLN A 142 3.36 10.32 7.15
N SER A 143 4.69 10.18 7.12
CA SER A 143 5.62 11.30 7.32
C SER A 143 5.41 12.40 6.28
N PHE A 144 5.38 13.66 6.70
CA PHE A 144 5.29 14.81 5.80
C PHE A 144 6.68 15.28 5.39
N ILE A 145 7.02 15.12 4.11
CA ILE A 145 8.31 15.51 3.57
C ILE A 145 8.21 16.88 2.88
N LYS A 146 8.87 17.88 3.47
CA LYS A 146 9.06 19.18 2.82
C LYS A 146 10.21 19.09 1.82
N THR A 147 9.89 19.16 0.53
CA THR A 147 10.87 19.19 -0.57
C THR A 147 11.68 20.49 -0.57
N ASP A 148 12.91 20.40 -1.06
CA ASP A 148 13.79 21.54 -1.31
C ASP A 148 14.21 21.65 -2.79
N GLU A 149 13.94 20.61 -3.58
CA GLU A 149 14.26 20.53 -5.00
C GLU A 149 13.20 19.77 -5.80
N GLN A 150 13.20 19.98 -7.12
CA GLN A 150 12.38 19.22 -8.05
C GLN A 150 12.99 17.84 -8.27
N THR A 151 12.16 16.80 -8.26
CA THR A 151 12.61 15.43 -8.49
C THR A 151 13.03 15.19 -9.94
N ASP A 152 14.24 14.67 -10.12
CA ASP A 152 14.72 14.20 -11.42
C ASP A 152 14.31 12.73 -11.64
N LEU A 153 13.40 12.51 -12.59
CA LEU A 153 12.92 11.17 -12.96
C LEU A 153 14.04 10.24 -13.47
N THR A 154 15.15 10.79 -13.95
CA THR A 154 16.34 10.02 -14.34
C THR A 154 16.98 9.37 -13.12
N ASN A 155 17.02 10.07 -11.99
CA ASN A 155 17.52 9.53 -10.72
C ASN A 155 16.57 8.48 -10.17
N VAL A 156 15.25 8.70 -10.26
CA VAL A 156 14.22 7.71 -9.87
C VAL A 156 14.40 6.42 -10.68
N LYS A 157 14.54 6.53 -12.00
CA LYS A 157 14.79 5.38 -12.87
C LYS A 157 16.08 4.64 -12.51
N SER A 158 17.17 5.37 -12.28
CA SER A 158 18.47 4.79 -11.90
C SER A 158 18.38 4.06 -10.55
N PHE A 159 17.67 4.64 -9.58
CA PHE A 159 17.42 4.03 -8.28
C PHE A 159 16.64 2.72 -8.41
N LEU A 160 15.56 2.70 -9.18
CA LEU A 160 14.71 1.51 -9.34
C LEU A 160 15.43 0.39 -10.09
N VAL A 161 16.18 0.73 -11.15
CA VAL A 161 17.01 -0.24 -11.88
C VAL A 161 18.09 -0.85 -10.99
N ALA A 162 18.72 -0.05 -10.13
CA ALA A 162 19.69 -0.56 -9.15
C ALA A 162 19.06 -1.52 -8.13
N ASN A 163 17.75 -1.44 -7.92
CA ASN A 163 16.96 -2.31 -7.03
C ASN A 163 16.27 -3.48 -7.77
N GLY A 164 16.63 -3.75 -9.03
CA GLY A 164 16.13 -4.92 -9.77
C GLY A 164 14.80 -4.71 -10.50
N PHE A 165 14.28 -3.48 -10.53
CA PHE A 165 13.12 -3.15 -11.33
C PHE A 165 13.51 -2.82 -12.77
N GLU A 166 12.72 -3.31 -13.71
CA GLU A 166 12.81 -2.99 -15.13
C GLU A 166 11.72 -1.97 -15.48
N ASN A 167 12.12 -0.88 -16.14
CA ASN A 167 11.16 0.10 -16.65
C ASN A 167 10.43 -0.51 -17.85
N SER A 168 9.10 -0.60 -17.78
CA SER A 168 8.28 -1.22 -18.82
C SER A 168 7.81 -0.18 -19.85
N LYS A 169 6.90 0.72 -19.46
CA LYS A 169 6.38 1.83 -20.26
C LYS A 169 6.19 3.05 -19.36
N ASN A 170 6.37 4.26 -19.91
CA ASN A 170 6.28 5.50 -19.13
C ASN A 170 7.16 5.39 -17.87
N ASN A 171 6.60 5.68 -16.69
CA ASN A 171 7.25 5.52 -15.41
C ASN A 171 6.70 4.31 -14.63
N ASP A 172 6.25 3.28 -15.33
CA ASP A 172 5.87 2.01 -14.73
C ASP A 172 7.07 1.07 -14.70
N TYR A 173 7.13 0.25 -13.64
CA TYR A 173 8.26 -0.60 -13.34
C TYR A 173 7.81 -2.00 -12.95
N TYR A 174 8.62 -2.99 -13.30
CA TYR A 174 8.34 -4.40 -13.06
C TYR A 174 9.58 -5.10 -12.52
N HIS A 175 9.44 -5.82 -11.40
CA HIS A 175 10.50 -6.67 -10.88
C HIS A 175 10.24 -8.12 -11.31
N PRO A 176 10.94 -8.66 -12.33
CA PRO A 176 10.64 -9.97 -12.91
C PRO A 176 10.77 -11.13 -11.94
N GLU A 177 11.80 -11.11 -11.10
CA GLU A 177 12.04 -12.18 -10.12
C GLU A 177 11.05 -12.17 -8.96
N LEU A 178 10.53 -11.00 -8.58
CA LEU A 178 9.58 -10.90 -7.47
C LEU A 178 8.12 -10.94 -7.97
N GLY A 179 7.87 -10.74 -9.27
CA GLY A 179 6.51 -10.61 -9.79
C GLY A 179 5.80 -9.38 -9.27
N ILE A 180 6.51 -8.26 -9.05
CA ILE A 180 5.95 -7.02 -8.50
C ILE A 180 5.91 -5.95 -9.58
N ILE A 181 4.79 -5.24 -9.68
CA ILE A 181 4.61 -4.09 -10.55
C ILE A 181 4.49 -2.86 -9.65
N LEU A 182 5.16 -1.77 -10.04
CA LEU A 182 5.08 -0.45 -9.41
C LEU A 182 4.68 0.56 -10.48
N GLU A 183 3.52 1.15 -10.32
CA GLU A 183 2.91 2.12 -11.24
C GLU A 183 2.76 3.49 -10.56
N ASP A 184 2.29 4.46 -11.35
CA ASP A 184 1.96 5.81 -10.91
C ASP A 184 3.15 6.62 -10.32
N LEU A 185 4.35 6.36 -10.82
CA LEU A 185 5.51 7.17 -10.46
C LEU A 185 5.60 8.41 -11.34
N HIS A 186 5.31 9.56 -10.76
CA HIS A 186 5.57 10.86 -11.36
C HIS A 186 6.27 11.78 -10.36
N ASP A 187 6.63 12.98 -10.81
CA ASP A 187 7.37 13.96 -10.02
C ASP A 187 6.59 14.51 -8.81
N GLU A 188 5.28 14.29 -8.74
CA GLU A 188 4.48 14.60 -7.55
C GLU A 188 4.44 13.43 -6.54
N ASN A 189 4.56 12.18 -6.99
CA ASN A 189 4.57 10.97 -6.14
C ASN A 189 5.98 10.57 -5.69
N VAL A 190 7.02 11.22 -6.21
CA VAL A 190 8.39 11.06 -5.74
C VAL A 190 8.94 12.42 -5.36
N LEU A 191 9.23 12.60 -4.09
CA LEU A 191 9.75 13.83 -3.51
C LEU A 191 11.27 13.72 -3.36
N THR A 192 11.98 14.83 -3.56
CA THR A 192 13.42 14.90 -3.33
C THR A 192 13.74 15.90 -2.23
N LYS A 193 14.59 15.48 -1.29
CA LYS A 193 15.09 16.32 -0.20
C LYS A 193 16.54 16.01 0.09
N ASN A 194 17.43 17.00 -0.01
CA ASN A 194 18.88 16.84 0.14
C ASN A 194 19.47 15.71 -0.73
N GLY A 195 18.99 15.56 -1.97
CA GLY A 195 19.42 14.51 -2.89
C GLY A 195 18.90 13.09 -2.56
N ILE A 196 18.02 12.94 -1.57
CA ILE A 196 17.40 11.67 -1.20
C ILE A 196 15.97 11.62 -1.76
N LEU A 197 15.62 10.50 -2.38
CA LEU A 197 14.29 10.23 -2.92
C LEU A 197 13.36 9.69 -1.82
N TYR A 198 12.17 10.25 -1.73
CA TYR A 198 11.09 9.82 -0.85
C TYR A 198 9.86 9.51 -1.69
N PHE A 199 9.38 8.27 -1.64
CA PHE A 199 8.25 7.82 -2.44
C PHE A 199 6.97 7.97 -1.64
N ILE A 200 5.93 8.54 -2.23
CA ILE A 200 4.60 8.68 -1.62
C ILE A 200 3.54 8.25 -2.63
N ASP A 201 2.38 7.81 -2.14
CA ASP A 201 1.22 7.47 -2.97
C ASP A 201 1.51 6.50 -4.11
N THR A 202 2.43 5.57 -3.86
CA THR A 202 2.82 4.55 -4.83
C THR A 202 1.72 3.51 -5.02
N VAL A 203 1.64 2.95 -6.23
CA VAL A 203 0.70 1.89 -6.57
C VAL A 203 1.44 0.60 -6.90
N PHE A 204 1.39 -0.37 -5.99
CA PHE A 204 1.94 -1.70 -6.15
C PHE A 204 0.88 -2.74 -6.53
N TYR A 205 1.24 -3.61 -7.47
CA TYR A 205 0.51 -4.84 -7.78
C TYR A 205 1.44 -6.05 -7.75
N ILE A 206 0.87 -7.23 -7.53
CA ILE A 206 1.57 -8.50 -7.67
C ILE A 206 1.04 -9.26 -8.88
N LYS A 207 1.93 -9.95 -9.60
CA LYS A 207 1.59 -10.99 -10.58
C LYS A 207 1.52 -12.32 -9.85
N PRO A 208 0.32 -12.84 -9.52
CA PRO A 208 0.18 -14.01 -8.64
C PRO A 208 0.93 -15.25 -9.14
N GLU A 209 0.98 -15.44 -10.46
CA GLU A 209 1.67 -16.54 -11.15
C GLU A 209 3.18 -16.54 -10.96
N ILE A 210 3.78 -15.43 -10.52
CA ILE A 210 5.21 -15.33 -10.22
C ILE A 210 5.40 -15.15 -8.72
N PHE A 211 4.71 -14.16 -8.13
CA PHE A 211 4.89 -13.78 -6.73
C PHE A 211 4.58 -14.92 -5.75
N TRP A 212 3.61 -15.81 -6.04
CA TRP A 212 3.30 -16.94 -5.16
C TRP A 212 4.00 -18.24 -5.54
N GLU A 213 4.68 -18.29 -6.68
CA GLU A 213 5.50 -19.44 -7.02
C GLU A 213 6.76 -19.46 -6.16
N LYS A 214 7.26 -20.67 -5.85
CA LYS A 214 8.60 -20.77 -5.27
C LYS A 214 9.61 -20.49 -6.36
N LEU A 215 10.52 -19.53 -6.14
CA LEU A 215 11.66 -19.29 -7.03
C LEU A 215 12.36 -20.63 -7.33
N LYS A 216 12.29 -21.05 -8.60
CA LYS A 216 13.00 -22.23 -9.10
C LYS A 216 14.49 -21.86 -9.15
N ILE A 217 15.33 -22.74 -8.59
CA ILE A 217 16.78 -22.57 -8.64
C ILE A 217 17.29 -23.56 -9.69
N ASP A 218 18.12 -23.06 -10.61
CA ASP A 218 19.11 -23.87 -11.34
C ASP A 218 20.38 -24.03 -10.49
#